data_AF-A0A943SNL6-F1
#
_entry.id   AF-A0A943SNL6-F1
#
_cell.length_a   1.000
_cell.length_b   1.000
_cell.length_c   1.000
_cell.angle_alpha   90.00
_cell.angle_beta   90.00
_cell.angle_gamma   90.00
#
_symmetry.space_group_name_H-M   'P 1'
#
loop_
_entity.id
_entity.type
_entity.pdbx_description
1 polymer ?
#
loop_
_entity_poly.entity_id
_entity_poly.type
_entity_poly.pdbx_seq_one_letter_code
_entity_poly.pdbx_strand_id
1 'polypeptide(L)'
;YVAIVTHTYRQALDALENGTDFDLQAALQELRKIYNRGGFCTGYLENSRDVTYLQRPGHLGIALGKIGKVRGNRAVLDTQEQIQKGDGVEFRAGSRSHGGLTLPYADRISGGYRVAVSSEAREGDIAYRTTDAQQMRRAQELMRREITWPAQAQLIAEPGQPARLRLSCQGQECQAVAGEACQEAQKPLDRERIAAQLGKTGGTVFRMEKIEMQITGNPFLPASILNGLRRQAIGEMEQMILRKARPYEACPAERDEKPARARGNAQQAAELYLAAQVQTAAQAQAALEAGAERVYLRCACDEEQFRKAQEMGISVYLALPAYLDEAESAAAEKLLRNYRCFCGVLAGNLAGVALARKLRLPFVADFPLNIASSEAANCLEELGAEASTVSAELNLKEIAQIGNARKEVVAFGRIPVMYLRHCPLK
;
A
#
# COMPACT_ATOMS: atom_id res chain seq x y z
N TYR A 1 -8.53 -1.72 -12.18
CA TYR A 1 -7.18 -1.15 -12.36
C TYR A 1 -6.10 -2.03 -11.73
N VAL A 2 -6.00 -2.08 -10.39
CA VAL A 2 -4.90 -2.77 -9.68
C VAL A 2 -4.66 -4.19 -10.20
N ALA A 3 -5.72 -5.03 -10.28
CA ALA A 3 -5.60 -6.42 -10.73
C ALA A 3 -4.93 -6.60 -12.11
N ILE A 4 -5.26 -5.73 -13.08
CA ILE A 4 -4.68 -5.80 -14.43
C ILE A 4 -3.21 -5.38 -14.38
N VAL A 5 -2.90 -4.27 -13.70
CA VAL A 5 -1.52 -3.78 -13.57
C VAL A 5 -0.65 -4.83 -12.88
N THR A 6 -1.06 -5.31 -11.71
CA THR A 6 -0.29 -6.31 -10.97
C THR A 6 -0.11 -7.61 -11.76
N HIS A 7 -1.14 -8.03 -12.50
CA HIS A 7 -1.05 -9.21 -13.35
C HIS A 7 -0.07 -9.03 -14.51
N THR A 8 -0.12 -7.91 -15.23
CA THR A 8 0.79 -7.63 -16.36
C THR A 8 2.25 -7.55 -15.90
N TYR A 9 2.52 -6.87 -14.78
CA TYR A 9 3.88 -6.83 -14.22
C TYR A 9 4.34 -8.21 -13.72
N ARG A 10 3.44 -9.00 -13.12
CA ARG A 10 3.75 -10.39 -12.74
C ARG A 10 4.13 -11.24 -13.96
N GLN A 11 3.39 -11.15 -15.05
CA GLN A 11 3.73 -11.85 -16.30
C GLN A 11 5.11 -11.45 -16.83
N ALA A 12 5.48 -10.16 -16.75
CA ALA A 12 6.80 -9.69 -17.15
C ALA A 12 7.92 -10.28 -16.27
N LEU A 13 7.71 -10.33 -14.96
CA LEU A 13 8.66 -10.92 -14.01
C LEU A 13 8.79 -12.44 -14.19
N ASP A 14 7.67 -13.14 -14.36
CA ASP A 14 7.67 -14.59 -14.58
C ASP A 14 8.34 -14.94 -15.92
N ALA A 15 8.15 -14.11 -16.95
CA ALA A 15 8.84 -14.29 -18.23
C ALA A 15 10.35 -14.09 -18.11
N LEU A 16 10.78 -13.09 -17.32
CA LEU A 16 12.19 -12.86 -17.02
C LEU A 16 12.81 -14.04 -16.25
N GLU A 17 12.12 -14.56 -15.22
CA GLU A 17 12.59 -15.67 -14.41
C GLU A 17 12.69 -16.98 -15.22
N ASN A 18 11.72 -17.23 -16.10
CA ASN A 18 11.68 -18.45 -16.92
C ASN A 18 12.47 -18.31 -18.25
N GLY A 19 13.00 -17.13 -18.57
CA GLY A 19 13.69 -16.88 -19.83
C GLY A 19 12.80 -16.99 -21.07
N THR A 20 11.50 -16.68 -20.94
CA THR A 20 10.52 -16.75 -22.04
C THR A 20 10.25 -15.37 -22.63
N ASP A 21 9.83 -15.31 -23.90
CA ASP A 21 9.45 -14.05 -24.55
C ASP A 21 8.25 -13.37 -23.86
N PHE A 22 8.31 -12.05 -23.75
CA PHE A 22 7.23 -11.20 -23.23
C PHE A 22 6.81 -10.16 -24.27
N ASP A 23 5.55 -10.22 -24.71
CA ASP A 23 4.99 -9.23 -25.64
C ASP A 23 4.72 -7.89 -24.93
N LEU A 24 5.74 -7.04 -24.93
CA LEU A 24 5.67 -5.71 -24.36
C LEU A 24 4.61 -4.82 -25.03
N GLN A 25 4.41 -4.95 -26.35
CA GLN A 25 3.46 -4.09 -27.06
C GLN A 25 2.03 -4.42 -26.67
N ALA A 26 1.67 -5.70 -26.62
CA ALA A 26 0.36 -6.14 -26.14
C ALA A 26 0.14 -5.73 -24.67
N ALA A 27 1.16 -5.89 -23.82
CA ALA A 27 1.09 -5.46 -22.42
C ALA A 27 0.84 -3.96 -22.27
N LEU A 28 1.56 -3.12 -23.02
CA LEU A 28 1.36 -1.66 -23.01
C LEU A 28 -0.03 -1.26 -23.52
N GLN A 29 -0.58 -1.95 -24.51
CA GLN A 29 -1.95 -1.73 -24.98
C GLN A 29 -2.98 -2.07 -23.90
N GLU A 30 -2.82 -3.19 -23.20
CA GLU A 30 -3.70 -3.57 -22.09
C GLU A 30 -3.63 -2.57 -20.93
N LEU A 31 -2.43 -2.11 -20.59
CA LEU A 31 -2.23 -1.10 -19.55
C LEU A 31 -2.87 0.25 -19.95
N ARG A 32 -2.81 0.65 -21.24
CA ARG A 32 -3.48 1.87 -21.73
C ARG A 32 -5.00 1.76 -21.67
N LYS A 33 -5.56 0.57 -21.93
CA LYS A 33 -7.02 0.34 -21.86
C LYS A 33 -7.56 0.52 -20.44
N ILE A 34 -6.82 0.06 -19.43
CA ILE A 34 -7.30 0.09 -18.05
C ILE A 34 -7.19 1.48 -17.42
N TYR A 35 -6.12 2.21 -17.73
CA TYR A 35 -5.93 3.60 -17.35
C TYR A 35 -4.84 4.25 -18.19
N ASN A 36 -5.17 5.39 -18.76
CA ASN A 36 -4.31 6.20 -19.60
C ASN A 36 -4.58 7.67 -19.31
N ARG A 37 -3.51 8.45 -19.11
CA ARG A 37 -3.53 9.90 -18.93
C ARG A 37 -2.34 10.51 -19.70
N GLY A 38 -2.41 10.47 -21.02
CA GLY A 38 -1.38 11.04 -21.91
C GLY A 38 -0.29 10.06 -22.32
N GLY A 39 -0.51 8.75 -22.16
CA GLY A 39 0.45 7.69 -22.43
C GLY A 39 1.24 7.27 -21.19
N PHE A 40 2.40 6.69 -21.42
CA PHE A 40 3.35 6.32 -20.37
C PHE A 40 4.51 7.31 -20.37
N CYS A 41 5.08 7.55 -19.20
CA CYS A 41 6.33 8.29 -19.04
C CYS A 41 7.37 7.38 -18.39
N THR A 42 8.64 7.62 -18.69
CA THR A 42 9.76 6.91 -18.05
C THR A 42 10.03 7.41 -16.63
N GLY A 43 9.36 8.50 -16.24
CA GLY A 43 9.35 8.98 -14.87
C GLY A 43 10.72 9.47 -14.40
N TYR A 44 10.92 9.43 -13.09
CA TYR A 44 12.20 9.78 -12.47
C TYR A 44 13.30 8.74 -12.71
N LEU A 45 12.97 7.52 -13.17
CA LEU A 45 13.95 6.47 -13.43
C LEU A 45 14.98 6.87 -14.50
N GLU A 46 14.55 7.63 -15.50
CA GLU A 46 15.42 8.15 -16.57
C GLU A 46 15.62 9.68 -16.48
N ASN A 47 15.41 10.26 -15.29
CA ASN A 47 15.49 11.71 -15.08
C ASN A 47 14.57 12.53 -16.01
N SER A 48 13.45 11.97 -16.45
CA SER A 48 12.49 12.71 -17.27
C SER A 48 11.89 13.84 -16.45
N ARG A 49 11.88 15.04 -17.04
CA ARG A 49 11.22 16.22 -16.47
C ARG A 49 9.75 16.31 -16.86
N ASP A 50 9.28 15.45 -17.77
CA ASP A 50 7.92 15.45 -18.28
C ASP A 50 7.10 14.29 -17.69
N VAL A 51 6.79 14.41 -16.40
CA VAL A 51 6.07 13.39 -15.62
C VAL A 51 4.61 13.77 -15.35
N THR A 52 4.16 14.91 -15.89
CA THR A 52 2.85 15.49 -15.55
C THR A 52 2.05 15.78 -16.81
N TYR A 53 0.86 15.19 -16.89
CA TYR A 53 -0.09 15.45 -17.95
C TYR A 53 -1.14 16.48 -17.52
N LEU A 54 -0.98 17.71 -18.01
CA LEU A 54 -1.75 18.89 -17.58
C LEU A 54 -3.05 19.10 -18.36
N GLN A 55 -3.21 18.49 -19.54
CA GLN A 55 -4.35 18.80 -20.41
C GLN A 55 -5.70 18.39 -19.82
N ARG A 56 -5.75 17.27 -19.08
CA ARG A 56 -6.99 16.78 -18.46
C ARG A 56 -6.73 15.93 -17.21
N PRO A 57 -7.52 16.11 -16.14
CA PRO A 57 -7.53 15.20 -15.01
C PRO A 57 -8.25 13.87 -15.35
N GLY A 58 -7.76 12.77 -14.79
CA GLY A 58 -8.40 11.45 -14.88
C GLY A 58 -8.06 10.64 -16.14
N HIS A 59 -8.84 9.57 -16.35
CA HIS A 59 -8.63 8.64 -17.45
C HIS A 59 -9.12 9.22 -18.79
N LEU A 60 -8.22 9.34 -19.76
CA LEU A 60 -8.53 9.80 -21.11
C LEU A 60 -9.31 8.77 -21.95
N GLY A 61 -9.21 7.49 -21.62
CA GLY A 61 -9.68 6.42 -22.50
C GLY A 61 -8.82 6.25 -23.76
N ILE A 62 -9.30 5.41 -24.67
CA ILE A 62 -8.70 5.15 -25.98
C ILE A 62 -9.63 5.69 -27.06
N ALA A 63 -9.10 6.45 -28.01
CA ALA A 63 -9.87 6.95 -29.15
C ALA A 63 -10.35 5.77 -30.00
N LEU A 64 -11.67 5.71 -30.22
CA LEU A 64 -12.31 4.70 -31.07
C LEU A 64 -12.52 5.23 -32.49
N GLY A 65 -13.00 6.47 -32.61
CA GLY A 65 -13.31 7.08 -33.90
C GLY A 65 -14.34 8.19 -33.81
N LYS A 66 -14.81 8.67 -34.98
CA LYS A 66 -15.76 9.79 -35.08
C LYS A 66 -17.19 9.29 -35.10
N ILE A 67 -18.10 10.01 -34.44
CA ILE A 67 -19.53 9.78 -34.61
C ILE A 67 -20.08 10.63 -35.77
N GLY A 68 -20.92 10.02 -36.59
CA GLY A 68 -21.71 10.69 -37.61
C GLY A 68 -22.93 11.41 -37.03
N LYS A 69 -23.88 11.73 -37.91
CA LYS A 69 -25.10 12.46 -37.55
C LYS A 69 -25.88 11.80 -36.41
N VAL A 70 -26.07 12.56 -35.33
CA VAL A 70 -26.85 12.14 -34.16
C VAL A 70 -28.35 12.22 -34.47
N ARG A 71 -29.08 11.13 -34.21
CA ARG A 71 -30.54 11.05 -34.34
C ARG A 71 -31.14 10.59 -33.01
N GLY A 72 -31.67 11.54 -32.24
CA GLY A 72 -32.11 11.28 -30.87
C GLY A 72 -30.91 10.89 -30.00
N ASN A 73 -30.93 9.70 -29.40
CA ASN A 73 -29.84 9.17 -28.58
C ASN A 73 -28.97 8.15 -29.33
N ARG A 74 -28.95 8.18 -30.67
CA ARG A 74 -28.23 7.21 -31.50
C ARG A 74 -27.32 7.89 -32.51
N ALA A 75 -26.17 7.29 -32.76
CA ALA A 75 -25.28 7.69 -33.84
C ALA A 75 -24.58 6.47 -34.45
N VAL A 76 -24.01 6.67 -35.63
CA VAL A 76 -23.03 5.75 -36.22
C VAL A 76 -21.65 6.18 -35.76
N LEU A 77 -20.90 5.26 -35.16
CA LEU A 77 -19.50 5.43 -34.83
C LEU A 77 -18.66 4.75 -35.92
N ASP A 78 -17.89 5.55 -36.66
CA ASP A 78 -16.92 5.08 -37.64
C ASP A 78 -15.65 4.63 -36.92
N THR A 79 -15.38 3.33 -36.95
CA THR A 79 -14.26 2.72 -36.24
C THR A 79 -13.96 1.32 -36.76
N GLN A 80 -12.68 0.95 -36.75
CA GLN A 80 -12.23 -0.42 -36.99
C GLN A 80 -12.03 -1.20 -35.69
N GLU A 81 -11.98 -0.49 -34.55
CA GLU A 81 -11.81 -1.10 -33.23
C GLU A 81 -13.04 -1.93 -32.85
N GLN A 82 -12.80 -3.00 -32.09
CA GLN A 82 -13.88 -3.83 -31.59
C GLN A 82 -14.56 -3.14 -30.39
N ILE A 83 -15.88 -3.02 -30.47
CA ILE A 83 -16.73 -2.43 -29.43
C ILE A 83 -17.86 -3.41 -29.09
N GLN A 84 -18.29 -3.41 -27.84
CA GLN A 84 -19.33 -4.30 -27.35
C GLN A 84 -20.28 -3.60 -26.36
N LYS A 85 -21.41 -4.27 -26.11
CA LYS A 85 -22.30 -3.91 -25.00
C LYS A 85 -21.55 -3.93 -23.67
N GLY A 86 -21.78 -2.90 -22.86
CA GLY A 86 -21.16 -2.73 -21.55
C GLY A 86 -19.89 -1.87 -21.56
N ASP A 87 -19.33 -1.55 -22.73
CA ASP A 87 -18.20 -0.62 -22.79
C ASP A 87 -18.62 0.78 -22.34
N GLY A 88 -17.77 1.44 -21.56
CA GLY A 88 -17.92 2.85 -21.19
C GLY A 88 -17.32 3.71 -22.30
N VAL A 89 -18.12 4.63 -22.84
CA VAL A 89 -17.71 5.52 -23.93
C VAL A 89 -18.04 6.97 -23.59
N GLU A 90 -17.09 7.86 -23.80
CA GLU A 90 -17.24 9.31 -23.67
C GLU A 90 -17.08 9.99 -25.03
N PHE A 91 -17.95 10.96 -25.34
CA PHE A 91 -17.93 11.70 -26.59
C PHE A 91 -17.36 13.10 -26.37
N ARG A 92 -16.46 13.53 -27.25
CA ARG A 92 -15.71 14.79 -27.06
C ARG A 92 -15.48 15.55 -28.36
N ALA A 93 -15.52 16.88 -28.25
CA ALA A 93 -15.02 17.81 -29.26
C ALA A 93 -13.73 18.47 -28.74
N GLY A 94 -12.58 17.96 -29.18
CA GLY A 94 -11.28 18.38 -28.61
C GLY A 94 -11.20 18.03 -27.12
N SER A 95 -10.96 19.02 -26.26
CA SER A 95 -10.92 18.84 -24.80
C SER A 95 -12.30 18.88 -24.14
N ARG A 96 -13.33 19.36 -24.83
CA ARG A 96 -14.69 19.50 -24.28
C ARG A 96 -15.40 18.16 -24.27
N SER A 97 -15.81 17.72 -23.08
CA SER A 97 -16.69 16.56 -22.93
C SER A 97 -18.12 16.92 -23.32
N HIS A 98 -18.77 16.04 -24.08
CA HIS A 98 -20.21 16.05 -24.34
C HIS A 98 -20.91 14.88 -23.64
N GLY A 99 -20.32 14.43 -22.52
CA GLY A 99 -20.84 13.34 -21.70
C GLY A 99 -20.42 11.95 -22.18
N GLY A 100 -20.72 10.96 -21.33
CA GLY A 100 -20.43 9.57 -21.60
C GLY A 100 -21.51 8.66 -21.05
N LEU A 101 -21.50 7.41 -21.50
CA LEU A 101 -22.42 6.37 -21.04
C LEU A 101 -21.79 4.99 -21.16
N THR A 102 -22.39 4.04 -20.45
CA THR A 102 -22.17 2.62 -20.72
C THR A 102 -23.06 2.19 -21.88
N LEU A 103 -22.46 1.64 -22.93
CA LEU A 103 -23.18 1.24 -24.14
C LEU A 103 -24.20 0.13 -23.83
N PRO A 104 -25.51 0.37 -24.03
CA PRO A 104 -26.54 -0.65 -23.86
C PRO A 104 -26.53 -1.68 -24.99
N TYR A 105 -26.01 -1.30 -26.16
CA TYR A 105 -25.82 -2.11 -27.36
C TYR A 105 -24.67 -1.52 -28.21
N ALA A 106 -24.12 -2.34 -29.10
CA ALA A 106 -23.16 -1.93 -30.12
C ALA A 106 -23.39 -2.80 -31.37
N ASP A 107 -24.25 -2.35 -32.28
CA ASP A 107 -24.63 -3.14 -33.45
C ASP A 107 -23.62 -2.92 -34.57
N ARG A 108 -22.93 -3.97 -35.01
CA ARG A 108 -21.96 -3.88 -36.11
C ARG A 108 -22.68 -3.50 -37.41
N ILE A 109 -22.11 -2.54 -38.14
CA ILE A 109 -22.56 -2.13 -39.48
C ILE A 109 -21.35 -2.03 -40.42
N SER A 110 -21.60 -1.78 -41.72
CA SER A 110 -20.52 -1.49 -42.66
C SER A 110 -19.77 -0.23 -42.22
N GLY A 111 -18.45 -0.34 -41.97
CA GLY A 111 -17.59 0.77 -41.55
C GLY A 111 -17.63 1.12 -40.06
N GLY A 112 -18.34 0.38 -39.19
CA GLY A 112 -18.29 0.66 -37.75
C GLY A 112 -19.46 0.08 -36.95
N TYR A 113 -20.02 0.89 -36.05
CA TYR A 113 -21.08 0.47 -35.13
C TYR A 113 -22.20 1.49 -35.03
N ARG A 114 -23.44 1.02 -34.88
CA ARG A 114 -24.55 1.83 -34.38
C ARG A 114 -24.57 1.74 -32.86
N VAL A 115 -24.43 2.88 -32.19
CA VAL A 115 -24.30 2.98 -30.73
C VAL A 115 -25.28 4.00 -30.15
N ALA A 116 -25.52 3.90 -28.84
CA ALA A 116 -26.18 4.98 -28.10
C ALA A 116 -25.17 6.10 -27.81
N VAL A 117 -25.63 7.34 -27.79
CA VAL A 117 -24.84 8.54 -27.47
C VAL A 117 -25.49 9.35 -26.35
N SER A 118 -24.70 10.16 -25.66
CA SER A 118 -25.19 11.07 -24.62
C SER A 118 -26.07 12.17 -25.23
N SER A 119 -26.93 12.79 -24.42
CA SER A 119 -27.83 13.86 -24.87
C SER A 119 -27.11 15.09 -25.44
N GLU A 120 -25.86 15.31 -25.03
CA GLU A 120 -25.05 16.45 -25.47
C GLU A 120 -24.13 16.12 -26.66
N ALA A 121 -24.04 14.84 -27.05
CA ALA A 121 -23.17 14.40 -28.14
C ALA A 121 -23.58 15.01 -29.48
N ARG A 122 -22.59 15.35 -30.31
CA ARG A 122 -22.77 16.04 -31.59
C ARG A 122 -22.07 15.32 -32.71
N GLU A 123 -22.57 15.52 -33.93
CA GLU A 123 -21.90 15.04 -35.14
C GLU A 123 -20.46 15.56 -35.20
N GLY A 124 -19.52 14.65 -35.49
CA GLY A 124 -18.08 14.95 -35.53
C GLY A 124 -17.33 14.74 -34.22
N ASP A 125 -18.02 14.49 -33.09
CA ASP A 125 -17.37 14.15 -31.84
C ASP A 125 -16.53 12.86 -31.97
N ILE A 126 -15.43 12.81 -31.23
CA ILE A 126 -14.61 11.60 -31.09
C ILE A 126 -15.13 10.80 -29.90
N ALA A 127 -15.43 9.53 -30.13
CA ALA A 127 -15.73 8.56 -29.09
C ALA A 127 -14.43 8.01 -28.47
N TYR A 128 -14.33 8.06 -27.15
CA TYR A 128 -13.24 7.49 -26.38
C TYR A 128 -13.76 6.38 -25.47
N ARG A 129 -13.19 5.17 -25.59
CA ARG A 129 -13.46 4.07 -24.66
C ARG A 129 -12.79 4.34 -23.32
N THR A 130 -13.58 4.64 -22.30
CA THR A 130 -13.12 4.88 -20.92
C THR A 130 -13.24 3.63 -20.05
N THR A 131 -13.98 2.61 -20.49
CA THR A 131 -14.03 1.32 -19.81
C THR A 131 -14.22 0.22 -20.85
N ASP A 132 -13.30 -0.74 -20.88
CA ASP A 132 -13.41 -1.96 -21.69
C ASP A 132 -14.09 -3.06 -20.86
N ALA A 133 -15.31 -3.45 -21.23
CA ALA A 133 -16.08 -4.41 -20.44
C ALA A 133 -15.48 -5.83 -20.47
N GLN A 134 -14.72 -6.21 -21.51
CA GLN A 134 -14.06 -7.51 -21.55
C GLN A 134 -12.88 -7.52 -20.59
N GLN A 135 -12.11 -6.44 -20.58
CA GLN A 135 -11.03 -6.25 -19.62
C GLN A 135 -11.56 -6.22 -18.18
N MET A 136 -12.74 -5.61 -17.93
CA MET A 136 -13.35 -5.62 -16.60
C MET A 136 -13.76 -7.03 -16.16
N ARG A 137 -14.34 -7.83 -17.05
CA ARG A 137 -14.65 -9.25 -16.76
C ARG A 137 -13.38 -10.03 -16.44
N ARG A 138 -12.33 -9.89 -17.26
CA ARG A 138 -11.02 -10.53 -17.01
C ARG A 138 -10.43 -10.09 -15.67
N ALA A 139 -10.51 -8.81 -15.32
CA ALA A 139 -10.03 -8.31 -14.03
C ALA A 139 -10.78 -8.97 -12.85
N GLN A 140 -12.10 -9.12 -12.95
CA GLN A 140 -12.90 -9.81 -11.94
C GLN A 140 -12.55 -11.30 -11.84
N GLU A 141 -12.32 -11.98 -12.95
CA GLU A 141 -11.88 -13.37 -12.98
C GLU A 141 -10.50 -13.55 -12.32
N LEU A 142 -9.56 -12.66 -12.62
CA LEU A 142 -8.24 -12.64 -11.97
C LEU A 142 -8.34 -12.45 -10.46
N MET A 143 -9.24 -11.57 -10.00
CA MET A 143 -9.48 -11.34 -8.57
C MET A 143 -10.17 -12.53 -7.89
N ARG A 144 -11.00 -13.27 -8.62
CA ARG A 144 -11.67 -14.48 -8.12
C ARG A 144 -10.76 -15.70 -8.09
N ARG A 145 -9.66 -15.69 -8.85
CA ARG A 145 -8.69 -16.78 -8.86
C ARG A 145 -8.03 -16.85 -7.49
N GLU A 146 -8.47 -17.80 -6.67
CA GLU A 146 -7.79 -18.12 -5.43
C GLU A 146 -6.35 -18.54 -5.76
N ILE A 147 -5.40 -17.75 -5.28
CA ILE A 147 -3.98 -18.14 -5.32
C ILE A 147 -3.84 -19.21 -4.26
N THR A 148 -3.76 -20.46 -4.71
CA THR A 148 -3.51 -21.60 -3.84
C THR A 148 -2.13 -22.18 -4.12
N TRP A 149 -1.38 -22.49 -3.09
CA TRP A 149 -0.12 -23.21 -3.18
C TRP A 149 -0.35 -24.72 -3.05
N PRO A 150 0.17 -25.51 -4.00
CA PRO A 150 0.10 -26.96 -3.91
C PRO A 150 0.91 -27.42 -2.69
N ALA A 151 0.27 -28.26 -1.87
CA ALA A 151 0.89 -28.84 -0.69
C ALA A 151 0.76 -30.37 -0.72
N GLN A 152 1.80 -31.04 -0.24
CA GLN A 152 1.84 -32.49 -0.10
C GLN A 152 1.76 -32.85 1.38
N ALA A 153 0.82 -33.72 1.73
CA ALA A 153 0.64 -34.18 3.09
C ALA A 153 1.03 -35.66 3.22
N GLN A 154 1.68 -36.02 4.32
CA GLN A 154 1.96 -37.40 4.68
C GLN A 154 1.47 -37.66 6.11
N LEU A 155 0.47 -38.52 6.24
CA LEU A 155 -0.07 -38.96 7.51
C LEU A 155 0.64 -40.25 7.95
N ILE A 156 1.18 -40.24 9.16
CA ILE A 156 1.80 -41.41 9.81
C ILE A 156 0.98 -41.72 11.07
N ALA A 157 0.44 -42.94 11.16
CA ALA A 157 -0.38 -43.35 12.31
C ALA A 157 -0.17 -44.83 12.65
N GLU A 158 -0.01 -45.12 13.94
CA GLU A 158 0.18 -46.45 14.49
C GLU A 158 -0.46 -46.53 15.89
N PRO A 159 -1.15 -47.64 16.25
CA PRO A 159 -1.66 -47.85 17.60
C PRO A 159 -0.57 -47.72 18.65
N GLY A 160 -0.87 -47.05 19.77
CA GLY A 160 0.08 -46.78 20.84
C GLY A 160 1.04 -45.62 20.57
N GLN A 161 1.02 -45.02 19.38
CA GLN A 161 1.83 -43.85 19.02
C GLN A 161 0.95 -42.64 18.66
N PRO A 162 1.38 -41.40 18.94
CA PRO A 162 0.66 -40.21 18.46
C PRO A 162 0.71 -40.10 16.94
N ALA A 163 -0.44 -39.82 16.31
CA ALA A 163 -0.51 -39.56 14.88
C ALA A 163 0.30 -38.33 14.49
N ARG A 164 0.95 -38.38 13.33
CA ARG A 164 1.77 -37.27 12.81
C ARG A 164 1.34 -36.91 11.40
N LEU A 165 1.25 -35.62 11.11
CA LEU A 165 0.98 -35.10 9.78
C LEU A 165 2.16 -34.23 9.34
N ARG A 166 2.91 -34.70 8.34
CA ARG A 166 3.91 -33.89 7.66
C ARG A 166 3.28 -33.13 6.51
N LEU A 167 3.67 -31.88 6.33
CA LEU A 167 3.22 -31.03 5.23
C LEU A 167 4.43 -30.43 4.54
N SER A 168 4.46 -30.49 3.21
CA SER A 168 5.52 -29.91 2.36
C SER A 168 4.91 -28.94 1.36
N CYS A 169 5.44 -27.72 1.27
CA CYS A 169 4.99 -26.67 0.36
C CYS A 169 6.10 -25.63 0.14
N GLN A 170 6.27 -25.12 -1.09
CA GLN A 170 7.25 -24.05 -1.41
C GLN A 170 8.69 -24.35 -0.93
N GLY A 171 9.10 -25.62 -0.93
CA GLY A 171 10.41 -26.06 -0.45
C GLY A 171 10.60 -25.95 1.08
N GLN A 172 9.50 -25.89 1.84
CA GLN A 172 9.47 -25.95 3.30
C GLN A 172 8.73 -27.21 3.75
N GLU A 173 9.10 -27.73 4.92
CA GLU A 173 8.47 -28.90 5.54
C GLU A 173 8.18 -28.63 7.01
N CYS A 174 6.98 -28.98 7.46
CA CYS A 174 6.60 -28.95 8.88
C CYS A 174 5.93 -30.27 9.30
N GLN A 175 5.79 -30.46 10.61
CA GLN A 175 5.21 -31.68 11.17
C GLN A 175 4.33 -31.35 12.38
N ALA A 176 3.04 -31.62 12.26
CA ALA A 176 2.11 -31.62 13.38
C ALA A 176 2.06 -33.01 14.04
N VAL A 177 1.94 -33.05 15.36
CA VAL A 177 1.86 -34.27 16.17
C VAL A 177 0.63 -34.19 17.06
N ALA A 178 -0.17 -35.26 17.11
CA ALA A 178 -1.32 -35.33 17.99
C ALA A 178 -0.87 -35.37 19.45
N GLY A 179 -1.64 -34.77 20.36
CA GLY A 179 -1.31 -34.76 21.79
C GLY A 179 -1.45 -36.13 22.48
N GLU A 180 -2.30 -37.01 21.93
CA GLU A 180 -2.59 -38.33 22.50
C GLU A 180 -2.20 -39.45 21.52
N ALA A 181 -1.85 -40.61 22.07
CA ALA A 181 -1.56 -41.81 21.31
C ALA A 181 -2.83 -42.38 20.65
N CYS A 182 -2.70 -42.88 19.42
CA CYS A 182 -3.81 -43.53 18.73
C CYS A 182 -4.17 -44.83 19.46
N GLN A 183 -5.44 -45.01 19.82
CA GLN A 183 -5.92 -46.29 20.33
C GLN A 183 -6.16 -47.27 19.19
N GLU A 184 -6.33 -48.55 19.47
CA GLU A 184 -6.75 -49.51 18.44
C GLU A 184 -8.25 -49.34 18.15
N ALA A 185 -8.61 -49.21 16.87
CA ALA A 185 -9.98 -49.04 16.44
C ALA A 185 -10.71 -50.38 16.36
N GLN A 186 -11.96 -50.41 16.82
CA GLN A 186 -12.84 -51.58 16.70
C GLN A 186 -13.44 -51.75 15.28
N LYS A 187 -13.36 -50.71 14.44
CA LYS A 187 -13.87 -50.71 13.05
C LYS A 187 -12.72 -50.49 12.07
N PRO A 188 -12.81 -51.03 10.84
CA PRO A 188 -11.81 -50.77 9.79
C PRO A 188 -11.69 -49.28 9.50
N LEU A 189 -10.46 -48.82 9.29
CA LEU A 189 -10.16 -47.44 8.93
C LEU A 189 -10.63 -47.10 7.51
N ASP A 190 -11.35 -45.99 7.38
CA ASP A 190 -11.76 -45.46 6.07
C ASP A 190 -10.73 -44.43 5.56
N ARG A 191 -9.85 -44.88 4.65
CA ARG A 191 -8.80 -44.03 4.06
C ARG A 191 -9.38 -42.88 3.22
N GLU A 192 -10.50 -43.09 2.53
CA GLU A 192 -11.13 -42.04 1.72
C GLU A 192 -11.66 -40.92 2.61
N ARG A 193 -12.31 -41.29 3.72
CA ARG A 193 -12.78 -40.32 4.72
C ARG A 193 -11.63 -39.53 5.34
N ILE A 194 -10.48 -40.16 5.59
CA ILE A 194 -9.29 -39.47 6.12
C ILE A 194 -8.74 -38.48 5.09
N ALA A 195 -8.61 -38.89 3.83
CA ALA A 195 -8.15 -38.02 2.74
C ALA A 195 -9.09 -36.82 2.60
N ALA A 196 -10.40 -37.06 2.63
CA ALA A 196 -11.41 -36.01 2.54
C ALA A 196 -11.38 -35.02 3.72
N GLN A 197 -10.98 -35.46 4.93
CA GLN A 197 -10.84 -34.54 6.08
C GLN A 197 -9.54 -33.73 6.01
N LEU A 198 -8.43 -34.36 5.63
CA LEU A 198 -7.14 -33.68 5.47
C LEU A 198 -7.14 -32.72 4.28
N GLY A 199 -7.88 -33.03 3.21
CA GLY A 199 -8.02 -32.20 2.01
C GLY A 199 -8.87 -30.93 2.18
N LYS A 200 -9.58 -30.76 3.31
CA LYS A 200 -10.39 -29.56 3.56
C LYS A 200 -9.52 -28.37 3.94
N THR A 201 -8.97 -27.66 2.96
CA THR A 201 -8.15 -26.46 3.17
C THR A 201 -8.90 -25.14 2.92
N GLY A 202 -10.24 -25.16 2.94
CA GLY A 202 -11.04 -23.96 2.74
C GLY A 202 -10.67 -22.83 3.71
N GLY A 203 -10.56 -21.61 3.18
CA GLY A 203 -10.15 -20.43 3.93
C GLY A 203 -8.63 -20.28 4.13
N THR A 204 -7.81 -21.12 3.48
CA THR A 204 -6.35 -21.00 3.51
C THR A 204 -5.78 -20.89 2.09
N VAL A 205 -4.55 -20.39 1.97
CA VAL A 205 -3.83 -20.30 0.68
C VAL A 205 -3.27 -21.63 0.21
N PHE A 206 -3.61 -22.76 0.84
CA PHE A 206 -3.06 -24.07 0.51
C PHE A 206 -4.08 -24.95 -0.20
N ARG A 207 -3.62 -25.75 -1.16
CA ARG A 207 -4.40 -26.81 -1.82
C ARG A 207 -3.67 -28.13 -1.65
N MET A 208 -4.30 -29.10 -0.98
CA MET A 208 -3.73 -30.45 -0.84
C MET A 208 -3.79 -31.16 -2.19
N GLU A 209 -2.63 -31.34 -2.81
CA GLU A 209 -2.51 -32.00 -4.12
C GLU A 209 -2.26 -33.50 -3.96
N LYS A 210 -1.49 -33.89 -2.94
CA LYS A 210 -1.17 -35.28 -2.64
C LYS A 210 -1.30 -35.55 -1.15
N ILE A 211 -1.95 -36.65 -0.79
CA ILE A 211 -2.07 -37.13 0.59
C ILE A 211 -1.58 -38.57 0.63
N GLU A 212 -0.41 -38.78 1.20
CA GLU A 212 0.14 -40.11 1.46
C GLU A 212 -0.22 -40.58 2.87
N MET A 213 -0.49 -41.86 3.03
CA MET A 213 -0.86 -42.45 4.33
C MET A 213 0.00 -43.67 4.62
N GLN A 214 0.83 -43.57 5.65
CA GLN A 214 1.60 -44.66 6.23
C GLN A 214 0.93 -45.09 7.53
N ILE A 215 0.09 -46.11 7.44
CA ILE A 215 -0.74 -46.58 8.55
C ILE A 215 -0.36 -48.03 8.85
N THR A 216 0.11 -48.26 10.07
CA THR A 216 0.44 -49.59 10.60
C THR A 216 -0.65 -50.01 11.57
N GLY A 217 -1.18 -51.23 11.44
CA GLY A 217 -2.30 -51.70 12.28
C GLY A 217 -3.63 -50.98 11.98
N ASN A 218 -4.48 -50.83 13.00
CA ASN A 218 -5.79 -50.19 12.87
C ASN A 218 -5.97 -49.03 13.89
N PRO A 219 -5.27 -47.89 13.75
CA PRO A 219 -5.33 -46.80 14.72
C PRO A 219 -6.65 -46.03 14.66
N PHE A 220 -7.24 -45.70 15.80
CA PHE A 220 -8.45 -44.91 15.90
C PHE A 220 -8.16 -43.42 15.68
N LEU A 221 -8.59 -42.89 14.54
CA LEU A 221 -8.39 -41.50 14.12
C LEU A 221 -9.72 -40.74 14.05
N PRO A 222 -10.20 -40.15 15.16
CA PRO A 222 -11.39 -39.31 15.13
C PRO A 222 -11.16 -38.04 14.29
N ALA A 223 -12.25 -37.52 13.71
CA ALA A 223 -12.20 -36.32 12.88
C ALA A 223 -11.65 -35.09 13.61
N SER A 224 -11.78 -35.02 14.95
CA SER A 224 -11.20 -33.97 15.79
C SER A 224 -9.66 -33.97 15.72
N ILE A 225 -9.02 -35.14 15.81
CA ILE A 225 -7.55 -35.28 15.73
C ILE A 225 -7.07 -34.92 14.33
N LEU A 226 -7.72 -35.41 13.27
CA LEU A 226 -7.37 -35.08 11.88
C LEU A 226 -7.49 -33.57 11.60
N ASN A 227 -8.56 -32.95 12.09
CA ASN A 227 -8.75 -31.50 11.97
C ASN A 227 -7.76 -30.69 12.80
N GLY A 228 -7.36 -31.20 13.97
CA GLY A 228 -6.30 -30.61 14.79
C GLY A 228 -4.96 -30.63 14.06
N LEU A 229 -4.51 -31.81 13.64
CA LEU A 229 -3.27 -32.01 12.86
C LEU A 229 -3.24 -31.14 11.61
N ARG A 230 -4.33 -31.13 10.83
CA ARG A 230 -4.44 -30.31 9.62
C ARG A 230 -4.26 -28.82 9.93
N ARG A 231 -4.96 -28.28 10.94
CA ARG A 231 -4.88 -26.86 11.30
C ARG A 231 -3.50 -26.48 11.81
N GLN A 232 -2.90 -27.32 12.64
CA GLN A 232 -1.56 -27.08 13.17
C GLN A 232 -0.52 -27.09 12.06
N ALA A 233 -0.50 -28.12 11.21
CA ALA A 233 0.46 -28.23 10.11
C ALA A 233 0.35 -27.05 9.13
N ILE A 234 -0.89 -26.67 8.77
CA ILE A 234 -1.13 -25.50 7.89
C ILE A 234 -0.65 -24.20 8.55
N GLY A 235 -0.96 -23.99 9.84
CA GLY A 235 -0.54 -22.79 10.55
C GLY A 235 0.99 -22.67 10.70
N GLU A 236 1.66 -23.77 11.01
CA GLU A 236 3.13 -23.83 11.06
C GLU A 236 3.74 -23.55 9.68
N MET A 237 3.19 -24.15 8.62
CA MET A 237 3.65 -23.92 7.25
C MET A 237 3.49 -22.44 6.84
N GLU A 238 2.35 -21.83 7.15
CA GLU A 238 2.10 -20.41 6.90
C GLU A 238 3.14 -19.53 7.58
N GLN A 239 3.44 -19.79 8.85
CA GLN A 239 4.47 -19.04 9.59
C GLN A 239 5.86 -19.21 8.99
N MET A 240 6.24 -20.43 8.59
CA MET A 240 7.54 -20.69 7.97
C MET A 240 7.71 -19.92 6.66
N ILE A 241 6.69 -19.93 5.80
CA ILE A 241 6.75 -19.22 4.52
C ILE A 241 6.78 -17.69 4.74
N LEU A 242 5.98 -17.17 5.67
CA LEU A 242 5.98 -15.74 6.02
C LEU A 242 7.35 -15.28 6.55
N ARG A 243 8.00 -16.08 7.40
CA ARG A 243 9.35 -15.79 7.93
C ARG A 243 10.40 -15.75 6.82
N LYS A 244 10.34 -16.67 5.85
CA LYS A 244 11.28 -16.68 4.72
C LYS A 244 11.08 -15.49 3.78
N ALA A 245 9.82 -15.14 3.47
CA ALA A 245 9.50 -14.06 2.53
C ALA A 245 9.72 -12.65 3.11
N ARG A 246 9.81 -12.52 4.44
CA ARG A 246 10.14 -11.28 5.15
C ARG A 246 11.52 -11.45 5.80
N PRO A 247 12.64 -11.13 5.13
CA PRO A 247 13.98 -11.23 5.71
C PRO A 247 14.21 -10.25 6.87
N TYR A 248 13.31 -9.29 7.06
CA TYR A 248 13.15 -8.62 8.33
C TYR A 248 12.34 -9.53 9.23
N GLU A 249 12.92 -9.99 10.34
CA GLU A 249 12.13 -10.49 11.45
C GLU A 249 11.02 -9.46 11.66
N ALA A 250 9.77 -9.88 11.46
CA ALA A 250 8.71 -9.17 12.16
C ALA A 250 9.16 -9.24 13.61
N CYS A 251 9.54 -8.11 14.21
CA CYS A 251 9.55 -7.98 15.66
C CYS A 251 8.26 -8.68 16.07
N PRO A 252 8.34 -9.82 16.78
CA PRO A 252 7.15 -10.56 17.09
C PRO A 252 6.21 -9.53 17.66
N ALA A 253 5.07 -9.33 17.00
CA ALA A 253 3.93 -8.89 17.74
C ALA A 253 3.73 -10.05 18.72
N GLU A 254 4.39 -9.97 19.88
CA GLU A 254 3.63 -10.05 21.10
C GLU A 254 2.44 -9.14 20.80
N ARG A 255 1.35 -9.74 20.32
CA ARG A 255 0.05 -9.24 20.70
C ARG A 255 0.15 -9.29 22.20
N ASP A 256 0.61 -8.19 22.79
CA ASP A 256 0.38 -7.94 24.17
C ASP A 256 -1.10 -8.22 24.32
N GLU A 257 -1.41 -9.32 25.01
CA GLU A 257 -2.66 -9.40 25.71
C GLU A 257 -2.82 -8.03 26.34
N LYS A 258 -3.80 -7.24 25.86
CA LYS A 258 -4.08 -5.85 26.25
C LYS A 258 -3.37 -5.59 27.57
N PRO A 259 -2.28 -4.80 27.61
CA PRO A 259 -1.44 -4.76 28.80
C PRO A 259 -2.36 -4.54 29.98
N ALA A 260 -2.41 -5.55 30.87
CA ALA A 260 -3.22 -5.48 32.07
C ALA A 260 -2.84 -4.16 32.71
N ARG A 261 -3.81 -3.26 32.79
CA ARG A 261 -3.63 -1.87 33.22
C ARG A 261 -2.71 -1.84 34.45
N ALA A 262 -1.43 -1.58 34.22
CA ALA A 262 -0.62 -0.92 35.22
C ALA A 262 -1.17 0.50 35.23
N ARG A 263 -2.13 0.75 36.13
CA ARG A 263 -2.33 2.08 36.71
C ARG A 263 -1.06 2.42 37.51
N GLY A 264 0.07 2.53 36.82
CA GLY A 264 1.18 3.34 37.27
C GLY A 264 0.72 4.77 37.06
N ASN A 265 0.87 5.60 38.09
CA ASN A 265 0.43 6.99 38.13
C ASN A 265 1.03 7.81 36.97
N ALA A 266 0.44 7.76 35.78
CA ALA A 266 0.58 8.78 34.74
C ALA A 266 -0.35 9.96 35.09
N GLN A 267 -0.14 10.47 36.31
CA GLN A 267 -0.65 11.74 36.79
C GLN A 267 0.52 12.72 36.87
N GLN A 268 1.42 12.67 35.88
CA GLN A 268 2.02 13.90 35.39
C GLN A 268 1.18 14.26 34.19
N ALA A 269 0.29 15.25 34.36
CA ALA A 269 -0.26 15.96 33.22
C ALA A 269 0.95 16.33 32.35
N ALA A 270 1.05 15.76 31.15
CA ALA A 270 2.04 16.23 30.20
C ALA A 270 1.79 17.73 30.07
N GLU A 271 2.72 18.56 30.54
CA GLU A 271 2.57 20.01 30.50
C GLU A 271 2.27 20.37 29.05
N LEU A 272 1.08 20.95 28.84
CA LEU A 272 0.67 21.48 27.55
C LEU A 272 1.70 22.53 27.17
N TYR A 273 2.38 22.32 26.05
CA TYR A 273 3.38 23.24 25.56
C TYR A 273 2.98 23.77 24.20
N LEU A 274 3.42 24.98 23.91
CA LEU A 274 3.24 25.60 22.61
C LEU A 274 4.51 25.46 21.77
N ALA A 275 4.37 24.90 20.57
CA ALA A 275 5.43 24.87 19.57
C ALA A 275 5.08 25.81 18.41
N ALA A 276 6.08 26.54 17.88
CA ALA A 276 5.90 27.49 16.80
C ALA A 276 6.87 27.21 15.64
N GLN A 277 6.35 27.08 14.42
CA GLN A 277 7.17 27.02 13.21
C GLN A 277 7.32 28.41 12.58
N VAL A 278 8.56 28.82 12.36
CA VAL A 278 8.93 30.19 11.95
C VAL A 278 9.93 30.20 10.79
N GLN A 279 10.12 31.37 10.19
CA GLN A 279 11.02 31.58 9.05
C GLN A 279 12.23 32.48 9.37
N THR A 280 12.21 33.24 10.47
CA THR A 280 13.31 34.15 10.80
C THR A 280 13.71 34.03 12.26
N ALA A 281 14.95 34.44 12.58
CA ALA A 281 15.42 34.49 13.97
C ALA A 281 14.59 35.48 14.81
N ALA A 282 14.18 36.61 14.23
CA ALA A 282 13.30 37.57 14.91
C ALA A 282 11.92 36.96 15.24
N GLN A 283 11.34 36.17 14.33
CA GLN A 283 10.10 35.44 14.61
C GLN A 283 10.30 34.35 15.67
N ALA A 284 11.45 33.66 15.67
CA ALA A 284 11.79 32.69 16.69
C ALA A 284 11.82 33.33 18.08
N GLN A 285 12.52 34.47 18.21
CA GLN A 285 12.55 35.25 19.44
C GLN A 285 11.16 35.71 19.88
N ALA A 286 10.38 36.28 18.96
CA ALA A 286 9.02 36.73 19.27
C ALA A 286 8.10 35.58 19.71
N ALA A 287 8.27 34.39 19.14
CA ALA A 287 7.52 33.20 19.56
C ALA A 287 7.89 32.75 20.98
N LEU A 288 9.19 32.74 21.32
CA LEU A 288 9.67 32.43 22.67
C LEU A 288 9.14 33.45 23.70
N GLU A 289 9.19 34.74 23.38
CA GLU A 289 8.66 35.83 24.22
C GLU A 289 7.13 35.72 24.42
N ALA A 290 6.42 35.21 23.42
CA ALA A 290 4.99 34.95 23.49
C ALA A 290 4.63 33.65 24.26
N GLY A 291 5.62 32.90 24.76
CA GLY A 291 5.42 31.69 25.55
C GLY A 291 5.49 30.38 24.77
N ALA A 292 6.02 30.36 23.54
CA ALA A 292 6.36 29.11 22.90
C ALA A 292 7.55 28.44 23.62
N GLU A 293 7.43 27.18 23.97
CA GLU A 293 8.49 26.39 24.60
C GLU A 293 9.39 25.71 23.57
N ARG A 294 8.88 25.54 22.34
CA ARG A 294 9.62 24.94 21.23
C ARG A 294 9.47 25.79 19.98
N VAL A 295 10.58 26.00 19.27
CA VAL A 295 10.58 26.72 18.00
C VAL A 295 11.22 25.89 16.90
N TYR A 296 10.50 25.76 15.79
CA TYR A 296 10.94 25.10 14.57
C TYR A 296 11.34 26.15 13.53
N LEU A 297 12.63 26.25 13.22
CA LEU A 297 13.14 27.17 12.21
C LEU A 297 13.30 26.43 10.87
N ARG A 298 12.62 26.93 9.83
CA ARG A 298 12.57 26.26 8.52
C ARG A 298 13.93 26.23 7.83
N CYS A 299 14.32 25.06 7.30
CA CYS A 299 15.58 24.86 6.58
C CYS A 299 15.68 25.63 5.25
N ALA A 300 14.55 26.01 4.67
CA ALA A 300 14.50 26.80 3.42
C ALA A 300 14.84 28.29 3.63
N CYS A 301 15.17 28.69 4.85
CA CYS A 301 15.54 30.07 5.18
C CYS A 301 17.01 30.34 4.86
N ASP A 302 17.36 31.61 4.71
CA ASP A 302 18.75 32.03 4.53
C ASP A 302 19.60 31.59 5.72
N GLU A 303 20.82 31.09 5.45
CA GLU A 303 21.81 30.75 6.47
C GLU A 303 22.09 31.93 7.43
N GLU A 304 21.91 33.16 6.96
CA GLU A 304 21.99 34.36 7.81
C GLU A 304 21.03 34.30 9.02
N GLN A 305 19.85 33.66 8.86
CA GLN A 305 18.89 33.50 9.96
C GLN A 305 19.40 32.54 11.03
N PHE A 306 20.13 31.49 10.65
CA PHE A 306 20.73 30.56 11.60
C PHE A 306 21.86 31.23 12.39
N ARG A 307 22.65 32.07 11.72
CA ARG A 307 23.67 32.89 12.38
C ARG A 307 23.05 33.85 13.40
N LYS A 308 22.01 34.60 13.00
CA LYS A 308 21.28 35.51 13.89
C LYS A 308 20.68 34.78 15.09
N ALA A 309 20.07 33.61 14.87
CA ALA A 309 19.55 32.78 15.95
C ALA A 309 20.65 32.41 16.96
N GLN A 310 21.83 32.03 16.47
CA GLN A 310 22.98 31.74 17.33
C GLN A 310 23.52 32.97 18.07
N GLU A 311 23.62 34.12 17.40
CA GLU A 311 24.05 35.39 18.01
C GLU A 311 23.09 35.86 19.12
N MET A 312 21.80 35.63 18.92
CA MET A 312 20.75 35.90 19.92
C MET A 312 20.70 34.85 21.04
N GLY A 313 21.46 33.75 20.94
CA GLY A 313 21.49 32.69 21.95
C GLY A 313 20.22 31.83 22.00
N ILE A 314 19.39 31.84 20.95
CA ILE A 314 18.16 31.05 20.90
C ILE A 314 18.44 29.62 20.43
N SER A 315 17.84 28.65 21.11
CA SER A 315 17.89 27.23 20.73
C SER A 315 16.64 26.88 19.94
N VAL A 316 16.82 26.30 18.75
CA VAL A 316 15.73 26.00 17.81
C VAL A 316 15.90 24.59 17.24
N TYR A 317 14.81 24.00 16.76
CA TYR A 317 14.83 22.77 15.99
C TYR A 317 14.89 23.12 14.50
N LEU A 318 15.73 22.47 13.71
CA LEU A 318 15.75 22.64 12.26
C LEU A 318 14.57 21.89 11.64
N ALA A 319 13.60 22.60 11.06
CA ALA A 319 12.54 21.98 10.27
C ALA A 319 13.05 21.63 8.88
N LEU A 320 13.25 20.32 8.67
CA LEU A 320 13.84 19.78 7.46
C LEU A 320 12.93 19.98 6.23
N PRO A 321 13.51 20.05 5.01
CA PRO A 321 12.73 20.16 3.80
C PRO A 321 11.85 18.91 3.58
N ALA A 322 10.73 19.09 2.87
CA ALA A 322 9.80 18.00 2.56
C ALA A 322 10.43 16.89 1.72
N TYR A 323 11.42 17.25 0.88
CA TYR A 323 12.24 16.33 0.11
C TYR A 323 13.66 16.34 0.64
N LEU A 324 14.20 15.14 0.86
CA LEU A 324 15.56 14.91 1.34
C LEU A 324 16.17 13.77 0.50
N ASP A 325 16.74 14.10 -0.65
CA ASP A 325 17.66 13.19 -1.34
C ASP A 325 19.06 13.23 -0.69
N GLU A 326 20.04 12.57 -1.30
CA GLU A 326 21.41 12.51 -0.79
C GLU A 326 22.06 13.89 -0.70
N ALA A 327 21.86 14.76 -1.69
CA ALA A 327 22.45 16.10 -1.72
C ALA A 327 21.78 17.02 -0.69
N GLU A 328 20.44 16.97 -0.58
CA GLU A 328 19.70 17.75 0.40
C GLU A 328 19.97 17.28 1.83
N SER A 329 20.13 15.97 2.04
CA SER A 329 20.52 15.41 3.33
C SER A 329 21.93 15.84 3.73
N ALA A 330 22.89 15.85 2.79
CA ALA A 330 24.24 16.33 3.05
C ALA A 330 24.27 17.83 3.37
N ALA A 331 23.45 18.64 2.68
CA ALA A 331 23.30 20.06 2.96
C ALA A 331 22.71 20.31 4.36
N ALA A 332 21.63 19.60 4.72
CA ALA A 332 21.04 19.68 6.05
C ALA A 332 22.01 19.23 7.15
N GLU A 333 22.78 18.16 6.93
CA GLU A 333 23.83 17.72 7.84
C GLU A 333 24.90 18.80 8.06
N LYS A 334 25.33 19.46 6.97
CA LYS A 334 26.30 20.57 7.05
C LYS A 334 25.77 21.71 7.92
N LEU A 335 24.50 22.10 7.75
CA LEU A 335 23.87 23.14 8.56
C LEU A 335 23.83 22.75 10.04
N LEU A 336 23.39 21.54 10.35
CA LEU A 336 23.31 21.02 11.73
C LEU A 336 24.67 20.95 12.43
N ARG A 337 25.76 20.74 11.67
CA ARG A 337 27.13 20.74 12.21
C ARG A 337 27.72 22.14 12.37
N ASN A 338 27.36 23.06 11.48
CA ASN A 338 27.96 24.40 11.43
C ASN A 338 27.34 25.38 12.44
N TYR A 339 26.05 25.20 12.78
CA TYR A 339 25.32 26.12 13.65
C TYR A 339 24.93 25.43 14.95
N ARG A 340 25.35 26.00 16.08
CA ARG A 340 25.09 25.52 17.44
C ARG A 340 23.73 25.91 18.00
N CYS A 341 22.99 26.77 17.31
CA CYS A 341 21.61 27.11 17.69
C CYS A 341 20.65 25.92 17.52
N PHE A 342 21.03 24.89 16.75
CA PHE A 342 20.18 23.72 16.54
C PHE A 342 20.28 22.73 17.69
N CYS A 343 19.19 22.58 18.44
CA CYS A 343 19.06 21.61 19.54
C CYS A 343 18.34 20.32 19.12
N GLY A 344 17.82 20.25 17.89
CA GLY A 344 17.15 19.08 17.36
C GLY A 344 16.64 19.32 15.94
N VAL A 345 15.85 18.37 15.42
CA VAL A 345 15.21 18.49 14.10
C VAL A 345 13.71 18.20 14.13
N LEU A 346 12.97 18.87 13.26
CA LEU A 346 11.59 18.51 12.93
C LEU A 346 11.62 17.73 11.60
N ALA A 347 11.30 16.44 11.66
CA ALA A 347 11.44 15.50 10.57
C ALA A 347 10.09 15.17 9.92
N GLY A 348 9.87 15.64 8.69
CA GLY A 348 8.66 15.36 7.91
C GLY A 348 8.70 14.10 7.04
N ASN A 349 9.80 13.35 7.03
CA ASN A 349 9.94 12.10 6.31
C ASN A 349 10.96 11.18 7.00
N LEU A 350 11.04 9.92 6.57
CA LEU A 350 11.95 8.93 7.17
C LEU A 350 13.43 9.23 6.91
N ALA A 351 13.78 9.97 5.85
CA ALA A 351 15.15 10.43 5.63
C ALA A 351 15.58 11.44 6.70
N GLY A 352 14.68 12.34 7.12
CA GLY A 352 14.90 13.25 8.24
C GLY A 352 15.07 12.52 9.57
N VAL A 353 14.25 11.49 9.83
CA VAL A 353 14.41 10.61 11.01
C VAL A 353 15.78 9.90 10.97
N ALA A 354 16.17 9.35 9.82
CA ALA A 354 17.47 8.71 9.65
C ALA A 354 18.63 9.68 9.89
N LEU A 355 18.52 10.92 9.39
CA LEU A 355 19.51 11.98 9.60
C LEU A 355 19.64 12.34 11.09
N ALA A 356 18.52 12.52 11.80
CA ALA A 356 18.51 12.80 13.23
C ALA A 356 19.24 11.70 14.01
N ARG A 357 18.91 10.43 13.73
CA ARG A 357 19.53 9.26 14.37
C ARG A 357 21.02 9.15 14.04
N LYS A 358 21.41 9.39 12.79
CA LYS A 358 22.82 9.42 12.36
C LYS A 358 23.63 10.43 13.17
N LEU A 359 23.06 11.62 13.40
CA LEU A 359 23.70 12.70 14.14
C LEU A 359 23.50 12.62 15.66
N ARG A 360 22.69 11.66 16.14
CA ARG A 360 22.28 11.53 17.55
C ARG A 360 21.66 12.82 18.10
N LEU A 361 20.90 13.51 17.25
CA LEU A 361 20.16 14.71 17.64
C LEU A 361 18.74 14.33 18.07
N PRO A 362 18.17 15.04 19.06
CA PRO A 362 16.75 14.95 19.36
C PRO A 362 15.90 15.30 18.13
N PHE A 363 14.75 14.64 17.99
CA PHE A 363 13.83 14.95 16.90
C PHE A 363 12.36 14.85 17.27
N VAL A 364 11.57 15.63 16.55
CA VAL A 364 10.11 15.55 16.53
C VAL A 364 9.68 15.05 15.16
N ALA A 365 8.76 14.09 15.13
CA ALA A 365 8.15 13.61 13.90
C ALA A 365 7.04 14.60 13.47
N ASP A 366 7.14 15.15 12.27
CA ASP A 366 6.25 16.21 11.78
C ASP A 366 5.00 15.63 11.07
N PHE A 367 3.97 16.46 10.89
CA PHE A 367 2.67 16.06 10.35
C PHE A 367 2.73 15.37 8.96
N PRO A 368 3.70 15.63 8.04
CA PRO A 368 3.74 14.96 6.74
C PRO A 368 4.04 13.45 6.82
N LEU A 369 4.45 12.94 7.99
CA LEU A 369 4.56 11.50 8.24
C LEU A 369 3.21 10.79 8.37
N ASN A 370 2.09 11.53 8.37
CA ASN A 370 0.72 11.01 8.40
C ASN A 370 0.47 10.02 9.54
N ILE A 371 0.87 10.41 10.76
CA ILE A 371 0.76 9.56 11.94
C ILE A 371 -0.71 9.46 12.35
N ALA A 372 -1.33 8.34 12.00
CA ALA A 372 -2.77 8.12 12.17
C ALA A 372 -3.13 6.96 13.10
N SER A 373 -2.15 6.28 13.68
CA SER A 373 -2.37 5.11 14.54
C SER A 373 -1.35 5.02 15.68
N SER A 374 -1.68 4.22 16.71
CA SER A 374 -0.79 3.95 17.84
C SER A 374 0.49 3.24 17.41
N GLU A 375 0.39 2.33 16.44
CA GLU A 375 1.53 1.58 15.91
C GLU A 375 2.54 2.51 15.24
N ALA A 376 2.07 3.47 14.45
CA ALA A 376 2.93 4.47 13.83
C ALA A 376 3.62 5.37 14.86
N ALA A 377 2.87 5.82 15.87
CA ALA A 377 3.40 6.66 16.95
C ALA A 377 4.46 5.91 17.79
N ASN A 378 4.17 4.67 18.18
CA ASN A 378 5.08 3.83 18.96
C ASN A 378 6.36 3.51 18.17
N CYS A 379 6.25 3.21 16.87
CA CYS A 379 7.41 2.97 16.03
C CYS A 379 8.36 4.19 16.01
N LEU A 380 7.81 5.41 15.96
CA LEU A 380 8.62 6.63 15.99
C LEU A 380 9.24 6.89 17.36
N GLU A 381 8.52 6.58 18.44
CA GLU A 381 9.04 6.62 19.81
C GLU A 381 10.22 5.65 20.00
N GLU A 382 10.09 4.41 19.52
CA GLU A 382 11.18 3.41 19.50
C GLU A 382 12.39 3.87 18.68
N LEU A 383 12.15 4.63 17.61
CA LEU A 383 13.21 5.27 16.81
C LEU A 383 13.86 6.46 17.51
N GLY A 384 13.30 6.93 18.63
CA GLY A 384 13.83 8.01 19.48
C GLY A 384 13.13 9.36 19.34
N ALA A 385 11.89 9.40 18.82
CA ALA A 385 11.14 10.65 18.69
C ALA A 385 10.74 11.20 20.08
N GLU A 386 10.97 12.49 20.31
CA GLU A 386 10.54 13.18 21.54
C GLU A 386 9.03 13.47 21.54
N ALA A 387 8.47 13.65 20.34
CA ALA A 387 7.05 13.86 20.10
C ALA A 387 6.70 13.49 18.66
N SER A 388 5.41 13.24 18.43
CA SER A 388 4.85 12.95 17.12
C SER A 388 3.68 13.87 16.80
N THR A 389 3.78 14.60 15.70
CA THR A 389 2.67 15.42 15.20
C THR A 389 1.66 14.52 14.51
N VAL A 390 0.46 14.42 15.08
CA VAL A 390 -0.59 13.56 14.51
C VAL A 390 -1.10 14.11 13.18
N SER A 391 -1.64 13.23 12.34
CA SER A 391 -2.20 13.63 11.05
C SER A 391 -3.27 14.72 11.22
N ALA A 392 -3.18 15.75 10.37
CA ALA A 392 -4.14 16.85 10.33
C ALA A 392 -5.54 16.41 9.84
N GLU A 393 -5.68 15.21 9.31
CA GLU A 393 -6.95 14.63 8.88
C GLU A 393 -7.77 14.03 10.05
N LEU A 394 -7.13 13.83 11.21
CA LEU A 394 -7.79 13.19 12.34
C LEU A 394 -8.69 14.15 13.12
N ASN A 395 -9.82 13.64 13.57
CA ASN A 395 -10.64 14.32 14.55
C ASN A 395 -10.19 14.04 16.00
N LEU A 396 -10.69 14.82 16.95
CA LEU A 396 -10.30 14.71 18.37
C LEU A 396 -10.54 13.31 18.97
N LYS A 397 -11.58 12.58 18.51
CA LYS A 397 -11.86 11.23 19.01
C LYS A 397 -10.81 10.23 18.51
N GLU A 398 -10.35 10.36 17.28
CA GLU A 398 -9.31 9.53 16.71
C GLU A 398 -7.95 9.81 17.35
N ILE A 399 -7.61 11.10 17.54
CA ILE A 399 -6.37 11.51 18.23
C ILE A 399 -6.31 10.95 19.66
N ALA A 400 -7.47 10.89 20.35
CA ALA A 400 -7.58 10.31 21.69
C ALA A 400 -7.41 8.79 21.72
N GLN A 401 -7.57 8.09 20.59
CA GLN A 401 -7.36 6.64 20.48
C GLN A 401 -5.91 6.25 20.20
N ILE A 402 -5.11 7.18 19.65
CA ILE A 402 -3.66 6.99 19.51
C ILE A 402 -3.06 6.90 20.90
N GLY A 403 -2.08 6.01 21.10
CA GLY A 403 -1.44 5.72 22.39
C GLY A 403 -0.86 6.94 23.13
N ASN A 404 -0.30 6.72 24.32
CA ASN A 404 0.11 7.79 25.24
C ASN A 404 1.44 8.50 24.88
N ALA A 405 2.03 8.21 23.72
CA ALA A 405 3.21 8.94 23.24
C ALA A 405 2.94 10.46 23.24
N ARG A 406 3.98 11.27 23.46
CA ARG A 406 3.86 12.74 23.43
C ARG A 406 3.44 13.17 22.02
N LYS A 407 2.32 13.88 21.91
CA LYS A 407 1.75 14.31 20.63
C LYS A 407 1.87 15.81 20.44
N GLU A 408 2.04 16.21 19.19
CA GLU A 408 1.76 17.57 18.74
C GLU A 408 0.53 17.55 17.82
N VAL A 409 -0.22 18.65 17.80
CA VAL A 409 -1.38 18.85 16.91
C VAL A 409 -1.20 20.20 16.23
N VAL A 410 -1.39 20.26 14.92
CA VAL A 410 -1.36 21.52 14.18
C VAL A 410 -2.62 22.32 14.50
N ALA A 411 -2.50 23.31 15.39
CA ALA A 411 -3.62 24.14 15.83
C ALA A 411 -3.90 25.34 14.90
N PHE A 412 -2.86 25.92 14.30
CA PHE A 412 -2.96 27.12 13.46
C PHE A 412 -1.81 27.17 12.45
N GLY A 413 -2.10 27.68 11.24
CA GLY A 413 -1.09 27.91 10.22
C GLY A 413 -1.59 27.61 8.81
N ARG A 414 -0.65 27.58 7.85
CA ARG A 414 -0.93 27.17 6.46
C ARG A 414 -0.35 25.78 6.24
N ILE A 415 -1.21 24.78 6.13
CA ILE A 415 -0.80 23.43 5.77
C ILE A 415 -0.57 23.37 4.25
N PRO A 416 0.64 23.01 3.79
CA PRO A 416 0.92 22.84 2.37
C PRO A 416 0.12 21.66 1.82
N VAL A 417 -0.69 21.92 0.79
CA VAL A 417 -1.52 20.90 0.13
C VAL A 417 -0.65 19.94 -0.70
N MET A 418 0.41 20.46 -1.31
CA MET A 418 1.27 19.70 -2.20
C MET A 418 2.65 20.34 -2.27
N TYR A 419 3.68 19.52 -2.26
CA TYR A 419 5.02 19.91 -2.68
C TYR A 419 5.24 19.40 -4.11
N LEU A 420 5.90 20.21 -4.94
CA LEU A 420 6.23 19.85 -6.31
C LEU A 420 7.72 20.07 -6.52
N ARG A 421 8.42 19.04 -7.01
CA ARG A 421 9.84 19.11 -7.38
C ARG A 421 10.04 19.65 -8.80
N HIS A 422 8.97 19.73 -9.59
CA HIS A 422 8.96 20.31 -10.93
C HIS A 422 7.95 21.47 -10.97
N CYS A 423 8.22 22.48 -11.81
CA CYS A 423 7.25 23.53 -12.05
C CYS A 423 6.05 22.93 -12.80
N PRO A 424 4.81 23.01 -12.26
CA PRO A 424 3.62 22.52 -12.95
C PRO A 424 3.20 23.45 -14.10
N LEU A 425 3.76 24.66 -14.17
CA LEU A 425 3.57 25.61 -15.27
C LEU A 425 4.77 25.47 -16.21
N LYS A 426 4.53 24.94 -17.40
CA LYS A 426 5.50 24.98 -18.51
C LYS A 426 5.31 26.27 -19.30
#